data_AF-A0A1E4BE16-F1
#
_entry.id   AF-A0A1E4BE16-F1
#
_cell.length_a   1.000
_cell.length_b   1.000
_cell.length_c   1.000
_cell.angle_alpha   90.00
_cell.angle_beta   90.00
_cell.angle_gamma   90.00
#
_symmetry.space_group_name_H-M   'P 1'
#
loop_
_entity.id
_entity.type
_entity.pdbx_description
1 polymer ?
#
loop_
_entity_poly.entity_id
_entity_poly.type
_entity_poly.pdbx_seq_one_letter_code
_entity_poly.pdbx_strand_id
1 'polypeptide(L)'
;MAKFNNKKVDAVIDVRSHLEFFFGHLPGAICMPVNGIDHAILERDDITRDSSIMVYCASGARSASAAETLRRMGYRRVVDAGGYAQARQGYERD
;
A
#
# COMPACT_ATOMS: atom_id res chain seq x y z
N MET A 1 2.29 -3.13 -15.89
CA MET A 1 1.64 -3.74 -14.70
C MET A 1 2.42 -3.33 -13.45
N ALA A 2 1.79 -3.19 -12.28
CA ALA A 2 2.53 -2.79 -11.08
C ALA A 2 3.43 -3.92 -10.52
N LYS A 3 4.67 -3.59 -10.17
CA LYS A 3 5.66 -4.49 -9.55
C LYS A 3 6.39 -3.79 -8.40
N PHE A 4 6.83 -4.57 -7.42
CA PHE A 4 7.77 -4.13 -6.39
C PHE A 4 8.89 -5.17 -6.23
N ASN A 5 10.15 -4.75 -6.35
CA ASN A 5 11.33 -5.63 -6.30
C ASN A 5 11.17 -6.88 -7.21
N ASN A 6 10.85 -6.65 -8.49
CA ASN A 6 10.58 -7.66 -9.52
C ASN A 6 9.39 -8.62 -9.27
N LYS A 7 8.58 -8.39 -8.22
CA LYS A 7 7.38 -9.19 -7.92
C LYS A 7 6.11 -8.41 -8.27
N LYS A 8 5.13 -9.07 -8.90
CA LYS A 8 3.82 -8.47 -9.18
C LYS A 8 3.13 -8.05 -7.88
N VAL A 9 2.56 -6.85 -7.90
CA VAL A 9 1.62 -6.38 -6.87
C VAL A 9 0.26 -6.11 -7.53
N ASP A 10 -0.81 -6.59 -6.91
CA ASP A 10 -2.18 -6.45 -7.40
C ASP A 10 -2.79 -5.12 -6.91
N ALA A 11 -2.42 -4.67 -5.72
CA ALA A 11 -2.77 -3.36 -5.17
C ALA A 11 -1.54 -2.63 -4.62
N VAL A 12 -1.51 -1.30 -4.81
CA VAL A 12 -0.49 -0.39 -4.27
C VAL A 12 -1.22 0.65 -3.45
N ILE A 13 -0.88 0.77 -2.17
CA ILE A 13 -1.63 1.56 -1.19
C ILE A 13 -0.68 2.56 -0.53
N ASP A 14 -1.01 3.83 -0.65
CA ASP A 14 -0.36 4.92 0.06
C ASP A 14 -1.12 5.18 1.36
N VAL A 15 -0.49 4.90 2.49
CA VAL A 15 -1.12 5.05 3.83
C VAL A 15 -0.79 6.39 4.50
N ARG A 16 -0.30 7.35 3.71
CA ARG A 16 -0.14 8.76 4.11
C ARG A 16 -1.49 9.48 4.15
N SER A 17 -1.46 10.75 4.57
CA SER A 17 -2.65 11.61 4.49
C SER A 17 -3.04 11.92 3.04
N HIS A 18 -4.31 12.25 2.82
CA HIS A 18 -4.83 12.71 1.52
C HIS A 18 -4.02 13.89 0.95
N LEU A 19 -3.49 14.78 1.80
CA LEU A 19 -2.68 15.92 1.38
C LEU A 19 -1.29 15.48 0.86
N GLU A 20 -0.62 14.57 1.58
CA GLU A 20 0.65 13.97 1.13
C GLU A 20 0.48 13.18 -0.19
N PHE A 21 -0.66 12.50 -0.35
CA PHE A 21 -1.00 11.79 -1.59
C PHE A 21 -1.25 12.76 -2.75
N PHE A 22 -2.01 13.83 -2.52
CA PHE A 22 -2.31 14.87 -3.50
C PHE A 22 -1.04 15.57 -4.02
N PHE A 23 -0.08 15.86 -3.15
CA PHE A 23 1.21 16.44 -3.54
C PHE A 23 2.15 15.48 -4.29
N GLY A 24 1.81 14.18 -4.38
CA GLY A 24 2.51 13.22 -5.22
C GLY A 24 2.64 11.84 -4.58
N HIS A 25 2.29 10.81 -5.34
CA HIS A 25 2.24 9.40 -4.93
C HIS A 25 2.78 8.50 -6.06
N LEU A 26 2.99 7.20 -5.78
CA LEU A 26 3.40 6.23 -6.80
C LEU A 26 2.29 6.04 -7.85
N PRO A 27 2.61 6.00 -9.17
CA PRO A 27 1.60 5.90 -10.23
C PRO A 27 0.59 4.76 -10.03
N GLY A 28 -0.69 5.12 -9.96
CA GLY A 28 -1.80 4.18 -9.74
C GLY A 28 -1.84 3.55 -8.35
N ALA A 29 -1.22 4.19 -7.35
CA ALA A 29 -1.47 3.90 -5.93
C ALA A 29 -2.85 4.42 -5.50
N ILE A 30 -3.43 3.77 -4.50
CA ILE A 30 -4.69 4.11 -3.87
C ILE A 30 -4.37 4.82 -2.54
N CYS A 31 -5.01 5.96 -2.26
CA CYS A 31 -4.91 6.57 -0.94
C CYS A 31 -5.80 5.81 0.05
N MET A 32 -5.21 5.23 1.10
CA MET A 32 -5.94 4.70 2.25
C MET A 32 -5.14 5.06 3.51
N PRO A 33 -5.37 6.25 4.11
CA PRO A 33 -4.64 6.66 5.30
C PRO A 33 -4.66 5.59 6.38
N VAL A 34 -3.54 5.40 7.08
CA VAL A 34 -3.40 4.33 8.10
C VAL A 34 -4.51 4.35 9.16
N ASN A 35 -5.03 5.55 9.47
CA ASN A 35 -6.20 5.73 10.32
C ASN A 35 -7.47 5.42 9.50
N GLY A 36 -8.07 4.25 9.72
CA GLY A 36 -9.27 3.79 9.00
C GLY A 36 -9.00 2.86 7.81
N ILE A 37 -7.76 2.39 7.63
CA ILE A 37 -7.41 1.42 6.57
C ILE A 37 -8.20 0.10 6.67
N ASP A 38 -8.56 -0.29 7.88
CA ASP A 38 -9.40 -1.44 8.20
C ASP A 38 -10.85 -1.32 7.70
N HIS A 39 -11.35 -0.09 7.58
CA HIS A 39 -12.63 0.18 6.92
C HIS A 39 -12.44 0.38 5.41
N ALA A 40 -11.52 1.24 4.98
CA ALA A 40 -11.31 1.59 3.57
C ALA A 40 -10.93 0.41 2.67
N ILE A 41 -10.27 -0.62 3.21
CA ILE A 41 -9.92 -1.83 2.45
C ILE A 41 -11.14 -2.75 2.20
N LEU A 42 -12.21 -2.63 3.01
CA LEU A 42 -13.43 -3.43 2.86
C LEU A 42 -14.39 -2.82 1.82
N GLU A 43 -14.19 -1.55 1.45
CA GLU A 43 -14.92 -0.86 0.38
C GLU A 43 -14.35 -1.19 -1.03
N ARG A 44 -13.50 -2.22 -1.14
CA ARG A 44 -12.75 -2.56 -2.35
C ARG A 44 -12.99 -4.00 -2.82
N ASP A 45 -14.00 -4.15 -3.66
CA ASP A 45 -14.36 -5.43 -4.31
C ASP A 45 -13.21 -6.02 -5.15
N ASP A 46 -12.28 -5.18 -5.63
CA ASP A 46 -11.10 -5.60 -6.40
C ASP A 46 -9.93 -6.09 -5.53
N ILE A 47 -9.98 -5.91 -4.20
CA ILE A 47 -8.89 -6.28 -3.28
C ILE A 47 -9.33 -7.43 -2.36
N THR A 48 -9.10 -8.66 -2.85
CA THR A 48 -9.41 -9.90 -2.13
C THR A 48 -8.37 -10.22 -1.04
N ARG A 49 -8.70 -11.17 -0.15
CA ARG A 49 -7.75 -11.71 0.87
C ARG A 49 -6.48 -12.34 0.26
N ASP A 50 -6.54 -12.74 -1.01
CA ASP A 50 -5.39 -13.24 -1.75
C ASP A 50 -4.61 -12.15 -2.49
N SER A 51 -5.13 -10.95 -2.72
CA SER A 51 -4.44 -9.92 -3.49
C SER A 51 -3.06 -9.59 -2.92
N SER A 52 -2.05 -9.47 -3.80
CA SER A 52 -0.70 -9.01 -3.46
C SER A 52 -0.73 -7.50 -3.20
N ILE A 53 -0.70 -7.10 -1.93
CA ILE A 53 -0.86 -5.71 -1.48
C ILE A 53 0.49 -5.13 -1.07
N MET A 54 0.91 -4.06 -1.73
CA MET A 54 2.03 -3.23 -1.32
C MET A 54 1.51 -2.01 -0.54
N VAL A 55 1.98 -1.79 0.69
CA VAL A 55 1.76 -0.55 1.44
C VAL A 55 3.05 0.25 1.56
N TYR A 56 2.96 1.57 1.48
CA TYR A 56 4.06 2.48 1.81
C TYR A 56 3.55 3.74 2.51
N CYS A 57 4.44 4.47 3.17
CA CYS A 57 4.11 5.76 3.78
C CYS A 57 5.26 6.78 3.61
N ALA A 58 5.37 7.81 4.44
CA ALA A 58 6.49 8.76 4.34
C ALA A 58 7.84 8.14 4.78
N SER A 59 7.88 7.45 5.93
CA SER A 59 9.11 7.05 6.63
C SER A 59 9.15 5.60 7.14
N GLY A 60 8.13 4.79 6.84
CA GLY A 60 8.01 3.37 7.24
C GLY A 60 7.05 3.11 8.42
N ALA A 61 6.97 3.99 9.42
CA ALA A 61 6.19 3.70 10.64
C ALA A 61 4.70 3.44 10.39
N ARG A 62 4.05 4.24 9.52
CA ARG A 62 2.63 4.08 9.18
C ARG A 62 2.36 2.85 8.31
N SER A 63 3.29 2.51 7.40
CA SER A 63 3.14 1.34 6.52
C SER A 63 3.38 0.02 7.26
N ALA A 64 4.26 0.00 8.26
CA ALA A 64 4.41 -1.14 9.17
C ALA A 64 3.10 -1.42 9.94
N SER A 65 2.50 -0.38 10.52
CA SER A 65 1.21 -0.48 11.24
C SER A 65 0.06 -0.91 10.31
N ALA A 66 -0.03 -0.33 9.12
CA ALA A 66 -0.98 -0.73 8.09
C ALA A 66 -0.81 -2.20 7.67
N ALA A 67 0.43 -2.64 7.42
CA ALA A 67 0.74 -4.01 7.02
C ALA A 67 0.34 -5.03 8.10
N GLU A 68 0.58 -4.70 9.36
CA GLU A 68 0.16 -5.52 10.50
C GLU A 68 -1.37 -5.63 10.59
N THR A 69 -2.09 -4.51 10.46
CA THR A 69 -3.56 -4.47 10.47
C THR A 69 -4.15 -5.31 9.33
N LEU A 70 -3.67 -5.14 8.10
CA LEU A 70 -4.13 -5.93 6.96
C LEU A 70 -3.86 -7.43 7.14
N ARG A 71 -2.70 -7.82 7.70
CA ARG A 71 -2.40 -9.23 8.02
C ARG A 71 -3.35 -9.79 9.09
N ARG A 72 -3.65 -9.03 10.15
CA ARG A 72 -4.66 -9.42 11.17
C ARG A 72 -6.05 -9.63 10.57
N MET A 73 -6.43 -8.85 9.57
CA MET A 73 -7.69 -9.01 8.83
C MET A 73 -7.68 -10.20 7.83
N GLY A 74 -6.56 -10.92 7.71
CA GLY A 74 -6.44 -12.10 6.87
C GLY A 74 -6.00 -11.84 5.42
N TYR A 75 -5.48 -10.65 5.09
CA TYR A 75 -4.81 -10.44 3.79
C TYR A 75 -3.48 -11.20 3.78
N ARG A 76 -3.38 -12.21 2.89
CA ARG A 76 -2.32 -13.22 2.89
C ARG A 76 -0.98 -12.76 2.30
N ARG A 77 -0.98 -11.70 1.49
CA ARG A 77 0.19 -11.27 0.70
C ARG A 77 0.46 -9.76 0.84
N VAL A 78 0.71 -9.31 2.07
CA VAL A 78 0.97 -7.89 2.38
C VAL A 78 2.46 -7.60 2.51
N VAL A 79 2.97 -6.69 1.67
CA VAL A 79 4.36 -6.21 1.63
C VAL A 79 4.41 -4.78 2.16
N ASP A 80 5.25 -4.54 3.17
CA ASP A 80 5.62 -3.18 3.59
C ASP A 80 6.82 -2.72 2.77
N ALA A 81 6.64 -1.65 1.99
CA ALA A 81 7.68 -1.04 1.17
C ALA A 81 8.36 0.16 1.85
N GLY A 82 8.00 0.44 3.12
CA GLY A 82 8.65 1.45 3.95
C GLY A 82 8.28 2.89 3.60
N GLY A 83 9.29 3.76 3.62
CA GLY A 83 9.14 5.17 3.27
C GLY A 83 9.04 5.41 1.76
N TYR A 84 8.42 6.51 1.34
CA TYR A 84 8.10 6.81 -0.06
C TYR A 84 9.34 6.77 -0.97
N ALA A 85 10.48 7.27 -0.49
CA ALA A 85 11.74 7.23 -1.22
C ALA A 85 12.25 5.80 -1.46
N GLN A 86 12.08 4.89 -0.49
CA GLN A 86 12.45 3.48 -0.61
C GLN A 86 11.45 2.72 -1.50
N ALA A 87 10.15 2.92 -1.26
CA ALA A 87 9.09 2.33 -2.06
C ALA A 87 9.25 2.69 -3.55
N ARG A 88 9.57 3.95 -3.86
CA ARG A 88 9.83 4.44 -5.23
C ARG A 88 11.04 3.79 -5.91
N GLN A 89 12.10 3.42 -5.17
CA GLN A 89 13.28 2.78 -5.77
C GLN A 89 12.99 1.36 -6.24
N GLY A 90 12.12 0.62 -5.52
CA GLY A 90 11.74 -0.74 -5.89
C GLY A 90 10.49 -0.84 -6.77
N TYR A 91 9.81 0.27 -7.08
CA TYR A 91 8.51 0.28 -7.76
C TYR A 91 8.61 0.49 -9.27
N GLU A 92 7.96 -0.40 -10.01
CA GLU A 92 7.79 -0.29 -11.46
C GLU A 92 6.31 -0.34 -11.84
N ARG A 93 5.94 0.39 -12.88
CA ARG A 93 4.63 0.25 -13.52
C ARG A 93 4.75 0.49 -15.02
N ASP A 94 4.68 -0.61 -15.76
CA ASP A 94 4.39 -0.60 -17.21
C ASP A 94 2.92 -0.23 -17.48
#